data_AF-A0A1F7BLA9-F1
#
_entry.id   AF-A0A1F7BLA9-F1
#
_cell.length_a   1.000
_cell.length_b   1.000
_cell.length_c   1.000
_cell.angle_alpha   90.00
_cell.angle_beta   90.00
_cell.angle_gamma   90.00
#
_symmetry.space_group_name_H-M   'P 1'
#
loop_
_entity.id
_entity.type
_entity.pdbx_description
1 polymer ?
#
loop_
_entity_poly.entity_id
_entity_poly.type
_entity_poly.pdbx_seq_one_letter_code
_entity_poly.pdbx_strand_id
1 'polypeptide(L)'
;MNPSSPVRDSTIVRCFSPNSLEEKIKNKTALQEQLGWPQEPKVPLFCLPAGMNKSLGGELLKEVLPGLLSLNVQLVIRGKGSNEYGSLFTELTKSHSHRIAIIPDTEGRLSQMYAAADAALFLADPSTLPELRHCLQYGVVPIASECGALENYNPIQESGNAFLYEKLDPWHCFAAIVRATETHCFPFDWRTIQKHCMESM
;
A
#
# COMPACT_ATOMS: atom_id res chain seq x y z
N MET A 1 2.72 7.72 23.87
CA MET A 1 1.87 6.51 23.77
C MET A 1 2.23 5.84 22.46
N ASN A 2 2.55 4.55 22.48
CA ASN A 2 2.97 3.83 21.28
C ASN A 2 1.78 3.84 20.31
N PRO A 3 1.89 4.40 19.08
CA PRO A 3 0.81 4.35 18.11
C PRO A 3 0.46 2.88 17.84
N SER A 4 -0.82 2.61 17.54
CA SER A 4 -1.38 1.28 17.33
C SER A 4 -0.43 0.34 16.57
N SER A 5 0.07 -0.68 17.25
CA SER A 5 0.87 -1.76 16.64
C SER A 5 -0.09 -2.88 16.22
N PRO A 6 0.13 -3.56 15.09
CA PRO A 6 -0.72 -4.67 14.66
C PRO A 6 -0.82 -5.81 15.69
N VAL A 7 0.09 -5.86 16.68
CA VAL A 7 0.07 -6.89 17.73
C VAL A 7 -1.04 -6.63 18.77
N ARG A 8 -1.49 -5.38 18.95
CA ARG A 8 -2.45 -4.98 20.00
C ARG A 8 -3.49 -3.98 19.53
N ASP A 9 -3.67 -3.84 18.22
CA ASP A 9 -4.66 -2.94 17.66
C ASP A 9 -6.05 -3.60 17.70
N SER A 10 -6.94 -3.04 18.51
CA SER A 10 -8.31 -3.53 18.65
C SER A 10 -9.24 -3.11 17.50
N THR A 11 -8.79 -2.23 16.61
CA THR A 11 -9.57 -1.75 15.46
C THR A 11 -9.46 -2.68 14.26
N ILE A 12 -8.43 -3.54 14.22
CA ILE A 12 -8.22 -4.52 13.14
C ILE A 12 -8.83 -5.87 13.52
N VAL A 13 -9.24 -6.64 12.52
CA VAL A 13 -9.99 -7.89 12.74
C VAL A 13 -9.13 -8.97 13.39
N ARG A 14 -7.85 -9.03 13.03
CA ARG A 14 -6.87 -9.97 13.57
C ARG A 14 -5.57 -9.25 13.86
N CYS A 15 -5.18 -9.25 15.13
CA CYS A 15 -3.85 -8.83 15.53
C CYS A 15 -2.80 -9.78 14.95
N PHE A 16 -1.64 -9.24 14.57
CA PHE A 16 -0.56 -10.02 13.96
C PHE A 16 0.82 -9.45 14.30
N SER A 17 1.83 -10.28 14.05
CA SER A 17 3.26 -9.99 14.27
C SER A 17 4.06 -10.45 13.05
N PRO A 18 5.38 -10.17 12.97
CA PRO A 18 6.22 -10.69 11.90
C PRO A 18 6.19 -12.23 11.78
N ASN A 19 5.85 -12.93 12.87
CA ASN A 19 5.75 -14.40 12.92
C ASN A 19 4.35 -14.93 12.57
N SER A 20 3.37 -14.07 12.31
CA SER A 20 1.98 -14.46 12.04
C SER A 20 1.34 -13.63 10.91
N LEU A 21 2.14 -13.29 9.89
CA LEU A 21 1.74 -12.46 8.75
C LEU A 21 0.57 -13.04 7.95
N GLU A 22 0.33 -14.35 8.02
CA GLU A 22 -0.84 -15.00 7.41
C GLU A 22 -2.18 -14.46 7.94
N GLU A 23 -2.21 -13.91 9.16
CA GLU A 23 -3.40 -13.27 9.72
C GLU A 23 -3.77 -11.98 8.95
N LYS A 24 -2.82 -11.37 8.24
CA LYS A 24 -3.05 -10.20 7.39
C LYS A 24 -4.06 -10.49 6.27
N ILE A 25 -4.10 -11.72 5.76
CA ILE A 25 -5.10 -12.16 4.77
C ILE A 25 -6.54 -12.03 5.31
N LYS A 26 -6.75 -12.27 6.60
CA LYS A 26 -8.06 -12.13 7.25
C LYS A 26 -8.48 -10.66 7.35
N ASN A 27 -7.53 -9.77 7.67
CA ASN A 27 -7.78 -8.33 7.67
C ASN A 27 -8.13 -7.80 6.27
N LYS A 28 -7.39 -8.25 5.23
CA LYS A 28 -7.67 -7.94 3.84
C LYS A 28 -9.05 -8.40 3.39
N THR A 29 -9.39 -9.66 3.66
CA THR A 29 -10.70 -10.25 3.32
C THR A 29 -11.83 -9.50 4.00
N ALA A 30 -11.66 -9.14 5.27
CA ALA A 30 -12.66 -8.36 6.01
C ALA A 30 -12.81 -6.93 5.48
N LEU A 31 -11.73 -6.28 5.05
CA LEU A 31 -11.83 -4.96 4.41
C LEU A 31 -12.54 -5.04 3.06
N GLN A 32 -12.23 -6.06 2.24
CA GLN A 32 -12.93 -6.32 0.97
C GLN A 32 -14.44 -6.49 1.21
N GLU A 33 -14.82 -7.30 2.20
CA GLU A 33 -16.23 -7.49 2.58
C GLU A 33 -16.90 -6.19 3.04
N GLN A 34 -16.25 -5.42 3.90
CA GLN A 34 -16.77 -4.12 4.36
C GLN A 34 -16.98 -3.11 3.23
N LEU A 35 -16.17 -3.19 2.17
CA LEU A 35 -16.26 -2.35 0.98
C LEU A 35 -17.26 -2.89 -0.06
N GLY A 36 -17.85 -4.07 0.18
CA GLY A 36 -18.75 -4.73 -0.77
C GLY A 36 -18.03 -5.30 -1.99
N TRP A 37 -16.74 -5.59 -1.88
CA TRP A 37 -15.92 -6.13 -2.96
C TRP A 37 -15.94 -7.67 -2.98
N PRO A 38 -15.61 -8.28 -4.15
CA PRO A 38 -15.20 -9.68 -4.18
C PRO A 38 -14.05 -9.93 -3.20
N GLN A 39 -14.18 -10.99 -2.41
CA GLN A 39 -13.17 -11.43 -1.46
C GLN A 39 -12.07 -12.20 -2.19
N GLU A 40 -11.05 -11.46 -2.65
CA GLU A 40 -9.96 -11.99 -3.45
C GLU A 40 -8.63 -11.89 -2.68
N PRO A 41 -8.31 -12.85 -1.80
CA PRO A 41 -7.13 -12.76 -0.94
C PRO A 41 -5.80 -12.76 -1.71
N LYS A 42 -5.80 -13.30 -2.94
CA LYS A 42 -4.62 -13.38 -3.81
C LYS A 42 -4.40 -12.16 -4.69
N VAL A 43 -5.42 -11.31 -4.89
CA VAL A 43 -5.29 -10.09 -5.70
C VAL A 43 -4.64 -9.01 -4.83
N PRO A 44 -3.48 -8.44 -5.21
CA PRO A 44 -2.78 -7.46 -4.37
C PRO A 44 -3.66 -6.23 -4.09
N LEU A 45 -3.70 -5.80 -2.83
CA LEU A 45 -4.39 -4.59 -2.39
C LEU A 45 -3.36 -3.50 -2.11
N PHE A 46 -3.33 -2.49 -2.95
CA PHE A 46 -2.45 -1.33 -2.81
C PHE A 46 -3.16 -0.21 -2.07
N CYS A 47 -2.39 0.61 -1.33
CA CYS A 47 -2.90 1.83 -0.74
C CYS A 47 -2.16 3.09 -1.19
N LEU A 48 -2.88 4.21 -1.21
CA LEU A 48 -2.30 5.56 -1.22
C LEU A 48 -2.42 6.13 0.20
N PRO A 49 -1.41 5.90 1.06
CA PRO A 49 -1.56 6.06 2.50
C PRO A 49 -1.60 7.52 2.94
N ALA A 50 -0.97 8.43 2.19
CA ALA A 50 -0.96 9.87 2.45
C ALA A 50 -2.16 10.61 1.81
N GLY A 51 -3.02 9.90 1.07
CA GLY A 51 -4.02 10.50 0.21
C GLY A 51 -3.39 11.06 -1.06
N MET A 52 -3.90 12.17 -1.60
CA MET A 52 -3.28 12.78 -2.78
C MET A 52 -3.48 14.30 -2.92
N ASN A 53 -2.39 14.96 -3.30
CA ASN A 53 -2.37 16.35 -3.77
C ASN A 53 -1.16 16.52 -4.71
N LYS A 54 -0.92 17.74 -5.19
CA LYS A 54 0.19 18.01 -6.10
C LYS A 54 1.57 17.72 -5.49
N SER A 55 1.79 18.03 -4.21
CA SER A 55 3.06 17.77 -3.52
C SER A 55 3.25 16.30 -3.13
N LEU A 56 2.19 15.49 -3.18
CA LEU A 56 2.23 14.04 -2.98
C LEU A 56 2.43 13.27 -4.29
N GLY A 57 2.78 13.95 -5.38
CA GLY A 57 3.04 13.32 -6.68
C GLY A 57 1.79 13.05 -7.51
N GLY A 58 0.72 13.83 -7.31
CA GLY A 58 -0.55 13.60 -8.01
C GLY A 58 -0.50 13.69 -9.52
N GLU A 59 0.41 14.49 -10.11
CA GLU A 59 0.60 14.51 -11.56
C GLU A 59 1.20 13.19 -12.07
N LEU A 60 2.23 12.68 -11.39
CA LEU A 60 2.79 11.36 -11.67
C LEU A 60 1.73 10.26 -11.52
N LEU A 61 0.85 10.36 -10.51
CA LEU A 61 -0.26 9.41 -10.35
C LEU A 61 -1.14 9.37 -11.59
N LYS A 62 -1.57 10.53 -12.11
CA LYS A 62 -2.45 10.60 -13.29
C LYS A 62 -1.80 9.92 -14.50
N GLU A 63 -0.50 10.07 -14.69
CA GLU A 63 0.24 9.45 -15.79
C GLU A 63 0.36 7.92 -15.64
N VAL A 64 0.53 7.42 -14.41
CA VAL A 64 0.67 5.97 -14.12
C VAL A 64 -0.67 5.26 -14.01
N LEU A 65 -1.73 6.00 -13.66
CA LEU A 65 -3.04 5.45 -13.35
C LEU A 65 -3.63 4.55 -14.45
N PRO A 66 -3.58 4.87 -15.76
CA PRO A 66 -4.06 3.96 -16.79
C PRO A 66 -3.36 2.59 -16.76
N GLY A 67 -2.03 2.59 -16.53
CA GLY A 67 -1.25 1.38 -16.36
C GLY A 67 -1.66 0.61 -15.10
N LEU A 68 -1.77 1.30 -13.96
CA LEU A 68 -2.22 0.69 -12.70
C LEU A 68 -3.60 0.03 -12.84
N LEU A 69 -4.56 0.70 -13.51
CA LEU A 69 -5.91 0.18 -13.74
C LEU A 69 -5.94 -1.01 -14.70
N SER A 70 -4.93 -1.16 -15.56
CA SER A 70 -4.81 -2.33 -16.45
C SER A 70 -4.36 -3.60 -15.70
N LEU A 71 -3.76 -3.45 -14.52
CA LEU A 71 -3.34 -4.56 -13.68
C LEU A 71 -4.53 -5.11 -12.88
N ASN A 72 -4.42 -6.38 -12.50
CA ASN A 72 -5.36 -7.00 -11.56
C ASN A 72 -4.96 -6.65 -10.12
N VAL A 73 -5.21 -5.40 -9.72
CA VAL A 73 -4.93 -4.85 -8.39
C VAL A 73 -6.18 -4.20 -7.82
N GLN A 74 -6.27 -4.20 -6.49
CA GLN A 74 -7.23 -3.38 -5.75
C GLN A 74 -6.52 -2.13 -5.21
N LEU A 75 -7.25 -1.01 -5.09
CA LEU A 75 -6.69 0.26 -4.64
C LEU A 75 -7.57 0.91 -3.56
N VAL A 76 -6.99 1.18 -2.40
CA VAL A 76 -7.61 1.96 -1.33
C VAL A 76 -6.88 3.28 -1.15
N ILE A 77 -7.62 4.38 -1.09
CA ILE A 77 -7.05 5.72 -1.01
C ILE A 77 -7.46 6.34 0.32
N ARG A 78 -6.52 6.88 1.11
CA ARG A 78 -6.89 7.71 2.25
C ARG A 78 -7.64 8.96 1.78
N GLY A 79 -8.79 9.23 2.37
CA GLY A 79 -9.65 10.38 2.09
C GLY A 79 -9.11 11.71 2.60
N LYS A 80 -7.88 12.06 2.19
CA LYS A 80 -7.16 13.30 2.51
C LYS A 80 -6.52 13.83 1.23
N GLY A 81 -6.56 15.13 1.00
CA GLY A 81 -6.02 15.68 -0.25
C GLY A 81 -6.66 16.98 -0.70
N SER A 82 -6.43 17.34 -1.96
CA SER A 82 -7.10 18.47 -2.60
C SER A 82 -8.38 18.04 -3.33
N ASN A 83 -9.28 19.00 -3.57
CA ASN A 83 -10.56 18.75 -4.26
C ASN A 83 -10.39 18.15 -5.66
N GLU A 84 -9.31 18.53 -6.36
CA GLU A 84 -8.98 18.03 -7.69
C GLU A 84 -8.83 16.49 -7.70
N TYR A 85 -7.93 15.96 -6.87
CA TYR A 85 -7.71 14.51 -6.78
C TYR A 85 -8.86 13.80 -6.06
N GLY A 86 -9.55 14.48 -5.13
CA GLY A 86 -10.79 13.96 -4.53
C GLY A 86 -11.87 13.68 -5.57
N SER A 87 -12.01 14.57 -6.55
CA SER A 87 -12.97 14.42 -7.66
C SER A 87 -12.55 13.25 -8.56
N LEU A 88 -11.27 13.19 -8.94
CA LEU A 88 -10.69 12.07 -9.69
C LEU A 88 -10.97 10.71 -9.01
N PHE A 89 -10.68 10.58 -7.71
CA PHE A 89 -10.91 9.32 -7.01
C PHE A 89 -12.40 9.00 -6.88
N THR A 90 -13.25 9.99 -6.68
CA THR A 90 -14.70 9.78 -6.63
C THR A 90 -15.25 9.26 -7.97
N GLU A 91 -14.69 9.67 -9.09
CA GLU A 91 -15.04 9.12 -10.40
C GLU A 91 -14.49 7.69 -10.60
N LEU A 92 -13.28 7.43 -10.11
CA LEU A 92 -12.69 6.09 -10.13
C LEU A 92 -13.47 5.09 -9.28
N THR A 93 -13.93 5.48 -8.08
CA THR A 93 -14.76 4.59 -7.24
C THR A 93 -16.12 4.31 -7.88
N LYS A 94 -16.68 5.24 -8.68
CA LYS A 94 -17.92 4.99 -9.43
C LYS A 94 -17.71 4.00 -10.58
N SER A 95 -16.63 4.17 -11.34
CA SER A 95 -16.32 3.34 -12.51
C SER A 95 -15.72 1.97 -12.16
N HIS A 96 -15.07 1.86 -10.99
CA HIS A 96 -14.35 0.66 -10.54
C HIS A 96 -14.73 0.30 -9.09
N SER A 97 -16.02 0.38 -8.75
CA SER A 97 -16.55 0.21 -7.40
C SER A 97 -16.23 -1.14 -6.75
N HIS A 98 -15.90 -2.15 -7.54
CA HIS A 98 -15.53 -3.50 -7.08
C HIS A 98 -14.05 -3.63 -6.64
N ARG A 99 -13.22 -2.61 -6.87
CA ARG A 99 -11.77 -2.68 -6.58
C ARG A 99 -11.10 -1.34 -6.21
N ILE A 100 -11.82 -0.22 -6.22
CA ILE A 100 -11.30 1.10 -5.83
C ILE A 100 -12.21 1.76 -4.80
N ALA A 101 -11.63 2.19 -3.68
CA ALA A 101 -12.38 2.83 -2.59
C ALA A 101 -11.57 3.95 -1.94
N ILE A 102 -12.30 4.93 -1.39
CA ILE A 102 -11.74 5.96 -0.53
C ILE A 102 -12.02 5.56 0.92
N ILE A 103 -10.97 5.48 1.74
CA ILE A 103 -11.03 5.16 3.16
C ILE A 103 -11.11 6.47 3.96
N PRO A 104 -12.07 6.63 4.88
CA PRO A 104 -12.16 7.82 5.73
C PRO A 104 -10.86 8.08 6.51
N ASP A 105 -10.48 9.35 6.64
CA ASP A 105 -9.29 9.78 7.38
C ASP A 105 -9.52 9.76 8.90
N THR A 106 -9.73 8.56 9.45
CA THR A 106 -9.89 8.33 10.88
C THR A 106 -8.97 7.21 11.34
N GLU A 107 -8.43 7.30 12.56
CA GLU A 107 -7.38 6.40 13.07
C GLU A 107 -7.73 4.91 12.92
N GLY A 108 -8.94 4.51 13.31
CA GLY A 108 -9.38 3.12 13.19
C GLY A 108 -9.53 2.65 11.74
N ARG A 109 -9.99 3.51 10.83
CA ARG A 109 -10.12 3.16 9.40
C ARG A 109 -8.77 3.09 8.70
N LEU A 110 -7.84 3.97 9.06
CA LEU A 110 -6.46 3.90 8.56
C LEU A 110 -5.74 2.65 9.08
N SER A 111 -5.93 2.29 10.34
CA SER A 111 -5.32 1.07 10.88
C SER A 111 -5.84 -0.19 10.19
N GLN A 112 -7.16 -0.25 9.90
CA GLN A 112 -7.75 -1.31 9.07
C GLN A 112 -7.18 -1.31 7.64
N MET A 113 -6.98 -0.14 7.03
CA MET A 113 -6.35 -0.01 5.71
C MET A 113 -4.92 -0.57 5.72
N TYR A 114 -4.08 -0.20 6.70
CA TYR A 114 -2.71 -0.69 6.81
C TYR A 114 -2.65 -2.20 7.10
N ALA A 115 -3.55 -2.71 7.94
CA ALA A 115 -3.64 -4.14 8.22
C ALA A 115 -4.13 -4.96 7.02
N ALA A 116 -4.80 -4.36 6.04
CA ALA A 116 -5.29 -5.03 4.84
C ALA A 116 -4.37 -4.88 3.62
N ALA A 117 -3.68 -3.74 3.49
CA ALA A 117 -2.88 -3.42 2.31
C ALA A 117 -1.61 -4.27 2.22
N ASP A 118 -1.33 -4.78 1.03
CA ASP A 118 -0.11 -5.51 0.72
C ASP A 118 1.04 -4.54 0.43
N ALA A 119 0.78 -3.51 -0.39
CA ALA A 119 1.75 -2.51 -0.78
C ALA A 119 1.22 -1.08 -0.68
N ALA A 120 2.12 -0.10 -0.57
CA ALA A 120 1.81 1.32 -0.50
C ALA A 120 2.52 2.10 -1.61
N LEU A 121 1.77 2.87 -2.39
CA LEU A 121 2.32 3.73 -3.42
C LEU A 121 2.72 5.09 -2.83
N PHE A 122 3.99 5.44 -2.96
CA PHE A 122 4.52 6.75 -2.63
C PHE A 122 5.07 7.41 -3.90
N LEU A 123 4.41 8.49 -4.33
CA LEU A 123 4.74 9.20 -5.57
C LEU A 123 5.52 10.51 -5.33
N ALA A 124 5.87 10.74 -4.07
CA ALA A 124 6.81 11.75 -3.61
C ALA A 124 7.78 11.08 -2.62
N ASP A 125 8.82 11.79 -2.19
CA ASP A 125 9.82 11.26 -1.26
C ASP A 125 9.15 10.78 0.05
N PRO A 126 9.11 9.45 0.30
CA PRO A 126 8.36 8.89 1.41
C PRO A 126 9.04 9.15 2.76
N SER A 127 10.34 9.50 2.78
CA SER A 127 11.08 9.75 4.01
C SER A 127 10.53 10.96 4.79
N THR A 128 9.84 11.86 4.09
CA THR A 128 9.21 13.06 4.67
C THR A 128 7.79 12.79 5.19
N LEU A 129 7.23 11.60 4.93
CA LEU A 129 5.84 11.26 5.21
C LEU A 129 5.74 10.33 6.43
N PRO A 130 5.01 10.72 7.50
CA PRO A 130 4.85 9.86 8.67
C PRO A 130 4.15 8.53 8.34
N GLU A 131 3.36 8.49 7.27
CA GLU A 131 2.68 7.31 6.77
C GLU A 131 3.64 6.18 6.37
N LEU A 132 4.89 6.48 5.99
CA LEU A 132 5.90 5.45 5.71
C LEU A 132 6.13 4.55 6.93
N ARG A 133 6.28 5.15 8.12
CA ARG A 133 6.47 4.40 9.36
C ARG A 133 5.28 3.50 9.66
N HIS A 134 4.05 3.97 9.44
CA HIS A 134 2.85 3.16 9.63
C HIS A 134 2.78 2.00 8.62
N CYS A 135 3.18 2.21 7.37
CA CYS A 135 3.24 1.13 6.38
C CYS A 135 4.22 0.03 6.84
N LEU A 136 5.43 0.41 7.23
CA LEU A 136 6.46 -0.52 7.71
C LEU A 136 6.01 -1.29 8.96
N GLN A 137 5.38 -0.61 9.93
CA GLN A 137 4.81 -1.21 11.13
C GLN A 137 3.83 -2.35 10.86
N TYR A 138 3.06 -2.24 9.79
CA TYR A 138 2.02 -3.21 9.41
C TYR A 138 2.51 -4.18 8.33
N GLY A 139 3.79 -4.16 7.96
CA GLY A 139 4.33 -4.98 6.87
C GLY A 139 3.67 -4.66 5.52
N VAL A 140 3.34 -3.39 5.27
CA VAL A 140 2.87 -2.88 3.98
C VAL A 140 4.11 -2.47 3.18
N VAL A 141 4.33 -3.12 2.05
CA VAL A 141 5.57 -2.95 1.27
C VAL A 141 5.55 -1.63 0.50
N PRO A 142 6.48 -0.69 0.71
CA PRO A 142 6.52 0.56 -0.04
C PRO A 142 6.94 0.34 -1.50
N ILE A 143 6.28 1.04 -2.41
CA ILE A 143 6.70 1.25 -3.80
C ILE A 143 6.94 2.75 -3.92
N ALA A 144 8.20 3.15 -4.08
CA ALA A 144 8.60 4.55 -3.91
C ALA A 144 9.81 4.93 -4.77
N SER A 145 10.06 6.24 -4.91
CA SER A 145 11.35 6.70 -5.42
C SER A 145 12.48 6.32 -4.47
N GLU A 146 13.69 6.13 -5.00
CA GLU A 146 14.87 5.84 -4.20
C GLU A 146 15.06 6.86 -3.05
N CYS A 147 15.27 6.34 -1.83
CA CYS A 147 15.51 7.15 -0.64
C CYS A 147 16.36 6.37 0.36
N GLY A 148 17.03 7.07 1.28
CA GLY A 148 17.94 6.43 2.25
C GLY A 148 17.25 5.61 3.35
N ALA A 149 15.92 5.66 3.44
CA ALA A 149 15.16 4.94 4.47
C ALA A 149 14.70 3.53 4.04
N LEU A 150 14.88 3.18 2.76
CA LEU A 150 14.36 1.96 2.16
C LEU A 150 15.45 1.25 1.36
N GLU A 151 15.35 -0.08 1.28
CA GLU A 151 16.24 -0.92 0.49
C GLU A 151 15.41 -1.64 -0.58
N ASN A 152 15.80 -1.46 -1.84
CA ASN A 152 15.14 -2.12 -2.96
C ASN A 152 15.28 -3.63 -2.85
N TYR A 153 14.18 -4.35 -3.01
CA TYR A 153 14.17 -5.80 -2.90
C TYR A 153 15.05 -6.45 -3.98
N ASN A 154 15.97 -7.29 -3.54
CA ASN A 154 16.83 -8.11 -4.38
C ASN A 154 16.48 -9.60 -4.19
N PRO A 155 15.87 -10.26 -5.20
CA PRO A 155 15.46 -11.66 -5.09
C PRO A 155 16.65 -12.64 -4.98
N ILE A 156 17.86 -12.26 -5.42
CA ILE A 156 19.06 -13.12 -5.30
C ILE A 156 19.54 -13.17 -3.85
N GLN A 157 19.48 -12.04 -3.15
CA GLN A 157 19.91 -11.92 -1.76
C GLN A 157 18.76 -12.16 -0.78
N GLU A 158 17.53 -12.27 -1.29
CA GLU A 158 16.29 -12.30 -0.52
C GLU A 158 16.18 -11.14 0.49
N SER A 159 16.80 -10.00 0.17
CA SER A 159 16.93 -8.82 1.05
C SER A 159 16.23 -7.59 0.48
N GLY A 160 15.99 -6.60 1.35
CA GLY A 160 15.27 -5.38 1.01
C GLY A 160 13.83 -5.39 1.50
N ASN A 161 13.24 -4.19 1.58
CA ASN A 161 11.96 -3.92 2.22
C ASN A 161 11.02 -3.07 1.35
N ALA A 162 11.38 -2.78 0.10
CA ALA A 162 10.61 -1.93 -0.81
C ALA A 162 10.84 -2.27 -2.29
N PHE A 163 10.00 -1.74 -3.18
CA PHE A 163 10.24 -1.69 -4.61
C PHE A 163 10.56 -0.26 -5.02
N LEU A 164 11.84 0.04 -5.18
CA LEU A 164 12.29 1.40 -5.48
C LEU A 164 12.39 1.66 -6.99
N TYR A 165 12.17 2.91 -7.39
CA TYR A 165 12.42 3.37 -8.74
C TYR A 165 13.38 4.56 -8.74
N GLU A 166 14.34 4.53 -9.66
CA GLU A 166 15.48 5.48 -9.68
C GLU A 166 15.05 6.91 -10.07
N LYS A 167 14.08 7.03 -10.98
CA LYS A 167 13.66 8.31 -11.55
C LYS A 167 12.19 8.57 -11.26
N LEU A 168 11.89 9.82 -10.90
CA LEU A 168 10.53 10.29 -10.65
C LEU A 168 9.79 10.55 -11.97
N ASP A 169 9.53 9.46 -12.71
CA ASP A 169 8.83 9.47 -13.99
C ASP A 169 7.87 8.27 -14.09
N PRO A 170 6.84 8.34 -14.96
CA PRO A 170 5.78 7.32 -14.99
C PRO A 170 6.27 5.93 -15.35
N TRP A 171 7.33 5.81 -16.15
CA TRP A 171 7.80 4.50 -16.62
C TRP A 171 8.54 3.74 -15.52
N HIS A 172 9.42 4.42 -14.80
CA HIS A 172 10.14 3.78 -13.68
C HIS A 172 9.20 3.47 -12.51
N CYS A 173 8.25 4.37 -12.24
CA CYS A 173 7.20 4.12 -11.25
C CYS A 173 6.34 2.92 -11.64
N PHE A 174 5.84 2.86 -12.88
CA PHE A 174 5.06 1.74 -13.37
C PHE A 174 5.86 0.43 -13.38
N ALA A 175 7.14 0.45 -13.73
CA ALA A 175 8.01 -0.72 -13.65
C ALA A 175 8.13 -1.26 -12.21
N ALA A 176 8.27 -0.39 -11.21
CA ALA A 176 8.29 -0.81 -9.80
C ALA A 176 6.93 -1.39 -9.34
N ILE A 177 5.82 -0.81 -9.80
CA ILE A 177 4.46 -1.34 -9.58
C ILE A 177 4.32 -2.76 -10.16
N VAL A 178 4.79 -2.98 -11.38
CA VAL A 178 4.76 -4.30 -12.02
C VAL A 178 5.64 -5.28 -11.25
N ARG A 179 6.88 -4.91 -10.89
CA ARG A 179 7.75 -5.77 -10.06
C ARG A 179 7.07 -6.18 -8.76
N ALA A 180 6.46 -5.24 -8.03
CA ALA A 180 5.75 -5.54 -6.80
C ALA A 180 4.56 -6.49 -7.03
N THR A 181 3.78 -6.26 -8.09
CA THR A 181 2.62 -7.08 -8.46
C THR A 181 3.02 -8.51 -8.80
N GLU A 182 4.08 -8.68 -9.60
CA GLU A 182 4.59 -10.00 -9.99
C GLU A 182 5.22 -10.72 -8.79
N THR A 183 6.01 -10.03 -7.95
CA THR A 183 6.60 -10.65 -6.76
C THR A 183 5.55 -11.05 -5.72
N HIS A 184 4.41 -10.35 -5.63
CA HIS A 184 3.30 -10.73 -4.74
C HIS A 184 2.74 -12.12 -5.07
N CYS A 185 2.91 -12.62 -6.31
CA CYS A 185 2.52 -13.98 -6.69
C CYS A 185 3.39 -15.07 -6.03
N PHE A 186 4.51 -14.70 -5.37
CA PHE A 186 5.43 -15.60 -4.68
C PHE A 186 5.35 -15.37 -3.16
N PRO A 187 4.53 -16.15 -2.42
CA PRO A 187 4.23 -15.87 -1.02
C PRO A 187 5.42 -15.98 -0.08
N PHE A 188 6.46 -16.75 -0.45
CA PHE A 188 7.69 -16.86 0.34
C PHE A 188 8.45 -15.53 0.30
N ASP A 189 8.79 -15.07 -0.89
CA ASP A 189 9.48 -13.80 -1.14
C ASP A 189 8.70 -12.63 -0.54
N TRP A 190 7.39 -12.57 -0.79
CA TRP A 190 6.55 -11.50 -0.25
C TRP A 190 6.58 -11.43 1.28
N ARG A 191 6.47 -12.59 1.96
CA ARG A 191 6.57 -12.65 3.43
C ARG A 191 7.93 -12.21 3.94
N THR A 192 9.01 -12.54 3.24
CA THR A 192 10.36 -12.08 3.60
C THR A 192 10.45 -10.56 3.54
N ILE A 193 9.94 -9.94 2.47
CA ILE A 193 9.90 -8.48 2.33
C ILE A 193 9.07 -7.86 3.48
N GLN A 194 7.89 -8.41 3.77
CA GLN A 194 7.03 -7.91 4.85
C GLN A 194 7.69 -7.99 6.23
N LYS A 195 8.44 -9.06 6.51
CA LYS A 195 9.23 -9.17 7.75
C LYS A 195 10.30 -8.09 7.82
N HIS A 196 11.06 -7.89 6.75
CA HIS A 196 12.06 -6.82 6.69
C HIS A 196 11.42 -5.44 6.89
N CYS A 197 10.23 -5.17 6.33
CA CYS A 197 9.50 -3.94 6.63
C CYS A 197 9.27 -3.74 8.13
N MET A 198 8.81 -4.79 8.83
CA MET A 198 8.49 -4.71 10.26
C MET A 198 9.74 -4.67 11.16
N GLU A 199 10.88 -5.18 10.68
CA GLU A 199 12.18 -5.20 11.37
C GLU A 199 13.02 -3.95 11.14
N SER A 200 12.76 -3.19 10.06
CA SER A 200 13.48 -1.95 9.71
C SER A 200 13.12 -0.74 10.60
N MET A 201 12.58 -0.99 11.80
CA MET A 201 12.08 0.02 12.74
C MET A 201 13.00 0.26 13.93
#